data_AF-A0A9Y2NGC9-F1
#
_entry.id   AF-A0A9Y2NGC9-F1
#
_cell.length_a   1.000
_cell.length_b   1.000
_cell.length_c   1.000
_cell.angle_alpha   90.00
_cell.angle_beta   90.00
_cell.angle_gamma   90.00
#
_symmetry.space_group_name_H-M   'P 1'
#
loop_
_entity.id
_entity.type
_entity.pdbx_description
1 polymer ?
#
loop_
_entity_poly.entity_id
_entity_poly.type
_entity_poly.pdbx_seq_one_letter_code
_entity_poly.pdbx_strand_id
1 'polypeptide(L)'
;MTGTRATADSVLDGAGSAAEAAARASGVVVRELAGIAELTEAVVLFATIWGRSANPPVTIELLRAFTKAGNYVAGAFDTGRLVGACVGFFHAPAGGALHSHIAGVSPTAAGRKVGFALKLHQRAWALSRGVSEIAWTFDPLVARNAYFNLVKLAARPVEYLPDFYGPMSDAINGDAASDRLLVRWRLRDSAVVLAGLGGGVGAVAEDEIAAGATVALGIAEDGGPVPGRLDGAVSLVAVPSDIETLRTTAPDLARRWRIAVRDALTGLAAGGGRIDGFDRAGWYVVR
;
A
#
# COMPACT_ATOMS: atom_id res chain seq x y z
N MET A 1 25.88 16.97 18.35
CA MET A 1 25.87 16.20 17.09
C MET A 1 24.90 16.87 16.13
N THR A 2 25.41 17.69 15.23
CA THR A 2 24.65 18.39 14.20
C THR A 2 24.25 17.39 13.12
N GLY A 3 22.98 16.98 13.13
CA GLY A 3 22.42 16.15 12.05
C GLY A 3 22.44 16.94 10.74
N THR A 4 23.23 16.49 9.78
CA THR A 4 23.31 17.06 8.44
C THR A 4 21.92 16.94 7.79
N ARG A 5 21.23 18.07 7.67
CA ARG A 5 19.95 18.16 6.97
C ARG A 5 20.25 17.96 5.48
N ALA A 6 19.87 16.81 4.92
CA ALA A 6 20.03 16.54 3.49
C ALA A 6 19.39 17.66 2.66
N THR A 7 20.13 18.21 1.69
CA THR A 7 19.62 19.25 0.78
C THR A 7 18.54 18.65 -0.14
N ALA A 8 17.65 19.50 -0.68
CA ALA A 8 16.58 19.05 -1.56
C ALA A 8 17.08 18.20 -2.75
N ASP A 9 18.21 18.57 -3.32
CA ASP A 9 18.83 17.88 -4.46
C ASP A 9 19.38 16.50 -4.05
N SER A 10 20.01 16.40 -2.87
CA SER A 10 20.54 15.12 -2.37
C SER A 10 19.45 14.06 -2.11
N VAL A 11 18.23 14.48 -1.73
CA VAL A 11 17.10 13.56 -1.53
C VAL A 11 16.55 13.04 -2.86
N LEU A 12 16.56 13.89 -3.89
CA LEU A 12 16.14 13.52 -5.24
C LEU A 12 17.13 12.53 -5.86
N ASP A 13 18.43 12.81 -5.81
CA ASP A 13 19.47 11.93 -6.34
C ASP A 13 19.49 10.57 -5.63
N GLY A 14 19.33 10.59 -4.30
CA GLY A 14 19.16 9.37 -3.50
C GLY A 14 17.90 8.58 -3.88
N ALA A 15 16.82 9.26 -4.26
CA ALA A 15 15.60 8.60 -4.74
C ALA A 15 15.81 7.89 -6.07
N GLY A 16 16.47 8.52 -7.04
CA GLY A 16 16.83 7.92 -8.32
C GLY A 16 17.71 6.68 -8.12
N SER A 17 18.77 6.82 -7.33
CA SER A 17 19.69 5.72 -7.02
C SER A 17 19.00 4.53 -6.36
N ALA A 18 18.10 4.79 -5.40
CA ALA A 18 17.33 3.74 -4.73
C ALA A 18 16.34 3.04 -5.69
N ALA A 19 15.68 3.80 -6.58
CA ALA A 19 14.78 3.24 -7.59
C ALA A 19 15.52 2.31 -8.55
N GLU A 20 16.67 2.72 -9.08
CA GLU A 20 17.48 1.89 -9.95
C GLU A 20 18.03 0.65 -9.24
N ALA A 21 18.52 0.80 -8.00
CA ALA A 21 19.02 -0.32 -7.21
C ALA A 21 17.91 -1.36 -6.96
N ALA A 22 16.70 -0.92 -6.62
CA ALA A 22 15.57 -1.82 -6.43
C ALA A 22 15.12 -2.49 -7.74
N ALA A 23 15.13 -1.79 -8.86
CA ALA A 23 14.84 -2.37 -10.17
C ALA A 23 15.86 -3.46 -10.54
N ARG A 24 17.17 -3.18 -10.39
CA ARG A 24 18.25 -4.15 -10.59
C ARG A 24 18.11 -5.37 -9.68
N ALA A 25 17.88 -5.15 -8.38
CA ALA A 25 17.71 -6.24 -7.42
C ALA A 25 16.47 -7.11 -7.68
N SER A 26 15.46 -6.55 -8.36
CA SER A 26 14.24 -7.26 -8.74
C SER A 26 14.34 -7.92 -10.13
N GLY A 27 15.45 -7.72 -10.85
CA GLY A 27 15.66 -8.24 -12.20
C GLY A 27 14.73 -7.62 -13.25
N VAL A 28 14.35 -6.34 -13.09
CA VAL A 28 13.43 -5.65 -14.01
C VAL A 28 13.95 -4.29 -14.42
N VAL A 29 13.44 -3.78 -15.54
CA VAL A 29 13.55 -2.38 -15.95
C VAL A 29 12.23 -1.69 -15.65
N VAL A 30 12.25 -0.61 -14.87
CA VAL A 30 11.06 0.20 -14.59
C VAL A 30 11.13 1.49 -15.38
N ARG A 31 10.07 1.83 -16.13
CA ARG A 31 9.99 3.05 -16.94
C ARG A 31 8.55 3.51 -17.18
N GLU A 32 8.39 4.77 -17.54
CA GLU A 32 7.11 5.31 -18.00
C GLU A 32 6.63 4.58 -19.28
N LEU A 33 5.32 4.40 -19.40
CA LEU A 33 4.67 3.83 -20.58
C LEU A 33 4.21 4.96 -21.51
N ALA A 34 4.45 4.84 -22.81
CA ALA A 34 4.18 5.93 -23.76
C ALA A 34 3.37 5.48 -24.99
N GLY A 35 3.49 4.19 -25.37
CA GLY A 35 2.88 3.63 -26.57
C GLY A 35 1.55 2.92 -26.30
N ILE A 36 0.63 2.95 -27.27
CA ILE A 36 -0.67 2.25 -27.19
C ILE A 36 -0.49 0.76 -26.90
N ALA A 37 0.49 0.10 -27.53
CA ALA A 37 0.77 -1.32 -27.28
C ALA A 37 1.08 -1.61 -25.80
N GLU A 38 1.94 -0.80 -25.17
CA GLU A 38 2.31 -0.97 -23.76
C GLU A 38 1.15 -0.67 -22.82
N LEU A 39 0.32 0.32 -23.16
CA LEU A 39 -0.89 0.63 -22.40
C LEU A 39 -1.92 -0.51 -22.49
N THR A 40 -2.05 -1.14 -23.67
CA THR A 40 -2.87 -2.35 -23.83
C THR A 40 -2.35 -3.48 -22.95
N GLU A 41 -1.03 -3.72 -22.92
CA GLU A 41 -0.44 -4.73 -22.03
C GLU A 41 -0.72 -4.45 -20.55
N ALA A 42 -0.67 -3.18 -20.13
CA ALA A 42 -0.99 -2.79 -18.75
C ALA A 42 -2.47 -3.06 -18.41
N VAL A 43 -3.40 -2.78 -19.33
CA VAL A 43 -4.83 -3.09 -19.16
C VAL A 43 -5.04 -4.59 -19.00
N VAL A 44 -4.43 -5.41 -19.87
CA VAL A 44 -4.51 -6.88 -19.81
C VAL A 44 -3.91 -7.41 -18.50
N LEU A 45 -2.78 -6.86 -18.07
CA LEU A 45 -2.14 -7.23 -16.81
C LEU A 45 -3.05 -6.94 -15.61
N PHE A 46 -3.64 -5.73 -15.53
CA PHE A 46 -4.56 -5.39 -14.46
C PHE A 46 -5.84 -6.23 -14.51
N ALA A 47 -6.40 -6.48 -15.69
CA ALA A 47 -7.56 -7.37 -15.85
C ALA A 47 -7.27 -8.77 -15.29
N THR A 48 -6.09 -9.30 -15.56
CA THR A 48 -5.65 -10.62 -15.09
C THR A 48 -5.47 -10.65 -13.57
N ILE A 49 -4.79 -9.65 -12.99
CA ILE A 49 -4.52 -9.61 -11.54
C ILE A 49 -5.82 -9.48 -10.73
N TRP A 50 -6.78 -8.67 -11.20
CA TRP A 50 -8.05 -8.46 -10.51
C TRP A 50 -9.15 -9.45 -10.95
N GLY A 51 -8.89 -10.33 -11.92
CA GLY A 51 -9.89 -11.26 -12.45
C GLY A 51 -11.07 -10.57 -13.16
N ARG A 52 -10.84 -9.41 -13.77
CA ARG A 52 -11.88 -8.55 -14.37
C ARG A 52 -11.69 -8.37 -15.88
N SER A 53 -11.72 -9.45 -16.65
CA SER A 53 -11.51 -9.40 -18.11
C SER A 53 -12.57 -8.58 -18.86
N ALA A 54 -13.84 -8.64 -18.43
CA ALA A 54 -14.95 -7.94 -19.09
C ALA A 54 -15.04 -6.44 -18.71
N ASN A 55 -14.46 -6.04 -17.57
CA ASN A 55 -14.50 -4.67 -17.07
C ASN A 55 -13.22 -4.37 -16.30
N PRO A 56 -12.08 -4.16 -17.00
CA PRO A 56 -10.78 -4.00 -16.37
C PRO A 56 -10.75 -2.78 -15.43
N PRO A 57 -9.88 -2.76 -14.40
CA PRO A 57 -9.81 -1.65 -13.45
C PRO A 57 -9.52 -0.28 -14.07
N VAL A 58 -8.86 -0.26 -15.23
CA VAL A 58 -8.54 0.93 -16.02
C VAL A 58 -8.71 0.61 -17.51
N THR A 59 -9.09 1.61 -18.30
CA THR A 59 -9.20 1.47 -19.76
C THR A 59 -8.01 2.08 -20.48
N ILE A 60 -7.80 1.71 -21.74
CA ILE A 60 -6.71 2.23 -22.56
C ILE A 60 -6.84 3.73 -22.82
N GLU A 61 -8.07 4.21 -23.02
CA GLU A 61 -8.38 5.62 -23.24
C GLU A 61 -8.01 6.45 -22.02
N LEU A 62 -8.29 5.94 -20.81
CA LEU A 62 -7.94 6.61 -19.57
C LEU A 62 -6.42 6.65 -19.35
N LEU A 63 -5.72 5.53 -19.58
CA LEU A 63 -4.26 5.51 -19.50
C LEU A 63 -3.62 6.45 -20.54
N ARG A 64 -4.19 6.53 -21.74
CA ARG A 64 -3.74 7.45 -22.79
C ARG A 64 -3.98 8.91 -22.38
N ALA A 65 -5.13 9.20 -21.77
CA ALA A 65 -5.42 10.53 -21.23
C ALA A 65 -4.43 10.90 -20.10
N PHE A 66 -4.14 9.99 -19.19
CA PHE A 66 -3.18 10.21 -18.10
C PHE A 66 -1.78 10.50 -18.61
N THR A 67 -1.24 9.68 -19.52
CA THR A 67 0.08 9.92 -20.13
C THR A 67 0.13 11.27 -20.85
N LYS A 68 -0.92 11.62 -21.62
CA LYS A 68 -1.01 12.91 -22.31
C LYS A 68 -1.08 14.10 -21.36
N ALA A 69 -1.75 13.94 -20.21
CA ALA A 69 -1.89 14.97 -19.18
C ALA A 69 -0.69 15.05 -18.22
N GLY A 70 0.37 14.27 -18.46
CA GLY A 70 1.60 14.30 -17.65
C GLY A 70 1.50 13.55 -16.32
N ASN A 71 0.53 12.65 -16.17
CA ASN A 71 0.36 11.82 -14.98
C ASN A 71 1.26 10.59 -15.01
N TYR A 72 1.42 9.94 -13.85
CA TYR A 72 2.29 8.78 -13.70
C TYR A 72 1.65 7.53 -14.26
N VAL A 73 2.25 6.96 -15.31
CA VAL A 73 1.90 5.64 -15.85
C VAL A 73 3.21 4.93 -16.15
N ALA A 74 3.55 3.90 -15.37
CA ALA A 74 4.82 3.18 -15.50
C ALA A 74 4.64 1.67 -15.46
N GLY A 75 5.56 0.96 -16.11
CA GLY A 75 5.64 -0.49 -16.15
C GLY A 75 6.99 -1.02 -15.67
N ALA A 76 6.98 -2.23 -15.13
CA ALA A 76 8.16 -3.03 -14.82
C ALA A 76 8.27 -4.16 -15.84
N PHE A 77 9.40 -4.23 -16.54
CA PHE A 77 9.66 -5.16 -17.62
C PHE A 77 10.73 -6.17 -17.23
N ASP A 78 10.45 -7.44 -17.50
CA ASP A 78 11.39 -8.55 -17.37
C ASP A 78 11.62 -9.11 -18.77
N THR A 79 12.86 -8.99 -19.29
CA THR A 79 13.23 -9.41 -20.65
C THR A 79 12.25 -8.94 -21.74
N GLY A 80 11.72 -7.72 -21.60
CA GLY A 80 10.78 -7.11 -22.54
C GLY A 80 9.30 -7.41 -22.25
N ARG A 81 8.99 -8.34 -21.34
CA ARG A 81 7.62 -8.66 -20.92
C ARG A 81 7.18 -7.75 -19.76
N LEU A 82 6.03 -7.11 -19.87
CA LEU A 82 5.43 -6.36 -18.76
C LEU A 82 5.01 -7.31 -17.62
N VAL A 83 5.61 -7.16 -16.44
CA VAL A 83 5.34 -7.98 -15.25
C VAL A 83 4.77 -7.19 -14.08
N GLY A 84 4.69 -5.87 -14.20
CA GLY A 84 4.06 -5.01 -13.21
C GLY A 84 3.73 -3.64 -13.80
N ALA A 85 2.73 -2.96 -13.27
CA ALA A 85 2.37 -1.62 -13.68
C ALA A 85 1.88 -0.79 -12.49
N CYS A 86 2.06 0.52 -12.57
CA CYS A 86 1.60 1.46 -11.55
C CYS A 86 1.13 2.77 -12.20
N VAL A 87 -0.04 3.24 -11.76
CA VAL A 87 -0.73 4.40 -12.30
C VAL A 87 -1.07 5.36 -11.16
N GLY A 88 -0.86 6.65 -11.36
CA GLY A 88 -1.26 7.69 -10.43
C GLY A 88 -1.45 9.04 -11.10
N PHE A 89 -2.26 9.89 -10.51
CA PHE A 89 -2.62 11.21 -11.05
C PHE A 89 -2.52 12.31 -10.00
N PHE A 90 -2.30 13.56 -10.42
CA PHE A 90 -2.13 14.67 -9.48
C PHE A 90 -3.41 15.00 -8.70
N HIS A 91 -3.25 15.42 -7.45
CA HIS A 91 -4.33 16.07 -6.71
C HIS A 91 -4.58 17.49 -7.26
N ALA A 92 -5.81 17.97 -7.11
CA ALA A 92 -6.15 19.38 -7.26
C ALA A 92 -6.19 20.06 -5.87
N PRO A 93 -5.73 21.32 -5.72
CA PRO A 93 -5.01 22.12 -6.73
C PRO A 93 -3.61 21.55 -7.00
N ALA A 94 -3.12 21.79 -8.22
CA ALA A 94 -1.90 21.17 -8.73
C ALA A 94 -0.65 21.54 -7.90
N GLY A 95 0.24 20.56 -7.71
CA GLY A 95 1.66 20.81 -7.37
C GLY A 95 2.18 20.27 -6.05
N GLY A 96 1.35 19.72 -5.16
CA GLY A 96 1.81 19.22 -3.85
C GLY A 96 1.79 17.70 -3.65
N ALA A 97 0.85 17.02 -4.33
CA ALA A 97 0.55 15.62 -4.05
C ALA A 97 0.10 14.81 -5.29
N LEU A 98 0.37 13.51 -5.26
CA LEU A 98 -0.08 12.51 -6.24
C LEU A 98 -1.05 11.52 -5.58
N HIS A 99 -2.14 11.15 -6.25
CA HIS A 99 -2.91 9.97 -5.91
C HIS A 99 -2.34 8.75 -6.65
N SER A 100 -1.88 7.73 -5.93
CA SER A 100 -1.43 6.46 -6.51
C SER A 100 -2.64 5.53 -6.67
N HIS A 101 -3.25 5.55 -7.84
CA HIS A 101 -4.53 4.90 -8.12
C HIS A 101 -4.49 3.38 -8.06
N ILE A 102 -3.56 2.77 -8.81
CA ILE A 102 -3.47 1.32 -8.92
C ILE A 102 -2.01 0.89 -9.12
N ALA A 103 -1.61 -0.20 -8.47
CA ALA A 103 -0.32 -0.83 -8.64
C ALA A 103 -0.50 -2.35 -8.56
N GLY A 104 -0.01 -3.07 -9.56
CA GLY A 104 -0.19 -4.51 -9.68
C GLY A 104 1.07 -5.17 -10.22
N VAL A 105 1.36 -6.38 -9.74
CA VAL A 105 2.47 -7.21 -10.18
C VAL A 105 1.92 -8.57 -10.55
N SER A 106 2.36 -9.10 -11.69
CA SER A 106 2.00 -10.45 -12.14
C SER A 106 2.38 -11.48 -11.07
N PRO A 107 1.53 -12.49 -10.79
CA PRO A 107 1.87 -13.59 -9.89
C PRO A 107 3.17 -14.31 -10.29
N THR A 108 3.49 -14.34 -11.59
CA THR A 108 4.74 -14.94 -12.11
C THR A 108 6.00 -14.20 -11.65
N ALA A 109 5.87 -12.97 -11.16
CA ALA A 109 6.93 -12.13 -10.62
C ALA A 109 6.87 -11.99 -9.09
N ALA A 110 6.02 -12.77 -8.42
CA ALA A 110 5.89 -12.77 -6.96
C ALA A 110 7.22 -13.07 -6.25
N GLY A 111 7.40 -12.53 -5.05
CA GLY A 111 8.62 -12.70 -4.25
C GLY A 111 9.83 -11.87 -4.72
N ARG A 112 9.84 -11.35 -5.95
CA ARG A 112 10.98 -10.57 -6.51
C ARG A 112 10.99 -9.10 -6.13
N LYS A 113 10.07 -8.64 -5.27
CA LYS A 113 9.94 -7.23 -4.83
C LYS A 113 9.71 -6.21 -5.96
N VAL A 114 9.16 -6.63 -7.10
CA VAL A 114 8.82 -5.73 -8.23
C VAL A 114 7.90 -4.57 -7.82
N GLY A 115 6.94 -4.82 -6.91
CA GLY A 115 6.06 -3.77 -6.39
C GLY A 115 6.83 -2.68 -5.62
N PHE A 116 7.89 -3.07 -4.90
CA PHE A 116 8.78 -2.11 -4.22
C PHE A 116 9.56 -1.28 -5.24
N ALA A 117 10.11 -1.91 -6.28
CA ALA A 117 10.80 -1.21 -7.37
C ALA A 117 9.88 -0.20 -8.08
N LEU A 118 8.64 -0.58 -8.39
CA LEU A 118 7.63 0.32 -8.97
C LEU A 118 7.34 1.52 -8.09
N LYS A 119 7.21 1.34 -6.77
CA LYS A 119 6.94 2.43 -5.83
C LYS A 119 8.15 3.35 -5.63
N LEU A 120 9.37 2.82 -5.61
CA LEU A 120 10.57 3.67 -5.55
C LEU A 120 10.75 4.47 -6.84
N HIS A 121 10.47 3.89 -8.00
CA HIS A 121 10.41 4.64 -9.26
C HIS A 121 9.34 5.74 -9.20
N GLN A 122 8.14 5.44 -8.67
CA GLN A 122 7.08 6.45 -8.48
C GLN A 122 7.53 7.59 -7.56
N ARG A 123 8.27 7.28 -6.49
CA ARG A 123 8.85 8.30 -5.59
C ARG A 123 9.87 9.18 -6.29
N ALA A 124 10.82 8.59 -7.03
CA ALA A 124 11.83 9.35 -7.77
C ALA A 124 11.17 10.26 -8.84
N TRP A 125 10.22 9.70 -9.61
CA TRP A 125 9.44 10.45 -10.60
C TRP A 125 8.67 11.61 -9.95
N ALA A 126 8.00 11.38 -8.83
CA ALA A 126 7.21 12.39 -8.13
C ALA A 126 8.10 13.53 -7.61
N LEU A 127 9.21 13.20 -6.93
CA LEU A 127 10.16 14.20 -6.43
C LEU A 127 10.75 15.06 -7.56
N SER A 128 11.05 14.47 -8.72
CA SER A 128 11.58 15.20 -9.90
C SER A 128 10.61 16.24 -10.45
N ARG A 129 9.33 16.16 -10.08
CA ARG A 129 8.24 17.05 -10.53
C ARG A 129 7.71 17.92 -9.38
N GLY A 130 8.47 18.06 -8.30
CA GLY A 130 8.12 18.91 -7.17
C GLY A 130 7.04 18.32 -6.24
N VAL A 131 6.60 17.08 -6.47
CA VAL A 131 5.63 16.43 -5.59
C VAL A 131 6.31 16.02 -4.28
N SER A 132 5.73 16.43 -3.16
CA SER A 132 6.22 16.09 -1.82
C SER A 132 5.51 14.90 -1.17
N GLU A 133 4.30 14.56 -1.63
CA GLU A 133 3.44 13.55 -1.01
C GLU A 133 2.74 12.68 -2.05
N ILE A 134 2.59 11.38 -1.75
CA ILE A 134 1.74 10.47 -2.53
C ILE A 134 0.72 9.85 -1.58
N ALA A 135 -0.56 9.85 -1.95
CA ALA A 135 -1.63 9.24 -1.16
C ALA A 135 -2.32 8.10 -1.93
N TRP A 136 -2.75 7.07 -1.22
CA TRP A 136 -3.58 5.99 -1.74
C TRP A 136 -4.29 5.27 -0.60
N THR A 137 -5.26 4.44 -0.94
CA THR A 137 -5.93 3.56 0.00
C THR A 137 -5.49 2.12 -0.18
N PHE A 138 -5.58 1.33 0.89
CA PHE A 138 -5.46 -0.13 0.80
C PHE A 138 -6.47 -0.80 1.74
N ASP A 139 -6.74 -2.08 1.52
CA ASP A 139 -7.62 -2.85 2.41
C ASP A 139 -6.93 -3.15 3.75
N PRO A 140 -7.45 -2.68 4.90
CA PRO A 140 -6.81 -2.89 6.19
C PRO A 140 -6.72 -4.37 6.60
N LEU A 141 -7.53 -5.27 6.04
CA LEU A 141 -7.47 -6.71 6.35
C LEU A 141 -6.37 -7.46 5.57
N VAL A 142 -5.84 -6.88 4.48
CA VAL A 142 -4.82 -7.54 3.68
C VAL A 142 -3.46 -7.30 4.35
N ALA A 143 -3.08 -8.20 5.28
CA ALA A 143 -1.90 -8.08 6.12
C ALA A 143 -0.60 -7.79 5.34
N ARG A 144 -0.41 -8.44 4.18
CA ARG A 144 0.75 -8.18 3.32
C ARG A 144 0.80 -6.75 2.78
N ASN A 145 -0.36 -6.15 2.51
CA ASN A 145 -0.47 -4.77 2.06
C ASN A 145 -0.22 -3.82 3.23
N ALA A 146 -0.74 -4.12 4.43
CA ALA A 146 -0.44 -3.35 5.63
C ALA A 146 1.07 -3.30 5.90
N TYR A 147 1.73 -4.47 5.92
CA TYR A 147 3.18 -4.54 6.09
C TYR A 147 3.94 -3.81 4.97
N PHE A 148 3.54 -4.00 3.71
CA PHE A 148 4.19 -3.33 2.58
C PHE A 148 4.06 -1.80 2.68
N ASN A 149 2.87 -1.28 2.95
CA ASN A 149 2.63 0.16 2.99
C ASN A 149 3.26 0.81 4.23
N LEU A 150 3.07 0.23 5.42
CA LEU A 150 3.47 0.87 6.68
C LEU A 150 4.93 0.61 7.04
N VAL A 151 5.48 -0.56 6.68
CA VAL A 151 6.85 -0.95 7.04
C VAL A 151 7.80 -0.81 5.86
N LYS A 152 7.48 -1.39 4.71
CA LYS A 152 8.40 -1.38 3.55
C LYS A 152 8.47 -0.01 2.87
N LEU A 153 7.38 0.75 2.86
CA LEU A 153 7.36 2.11 2.31
C LEU A 153 7.42 3.20 3.38
N ALA A 154 7.13 2.88 4.65
CA ALA A 154 6.97 3.87 5.71
C ALA A 154 5.89 4.94 5.39
N ALA A 155 4.83 4.54 4.67
CA ALA A 155 3.65 5.39 4.50
C ALA A 155 2.86 5.46 5.82
N ARG A 156 2.24 6.61 6.08
CA ARG A 156 1.53 6.87 7.34
C ARG A 156 0.02 6.81 7.15
N PRO A 157 -0.71 6.01 7.94
CA PRO A 157 -2.17 6.03 7.94
C PRO A 157 -2.69 7.39 8.38
N VAL A 158 -3.76 7.83 7.75
CA VAL A 158 -4.39 9.12 8.07
C VAL A 158 -5.88 9.02 8.34
N GLU A 159 -6.56 8.07 7.70
CA GLU A 159 -8.02 7.97 7.81
C GLU A 159 -8.49 6.55 7.50
N TYR A 160 -9.44 6.06 8.29
CA TYR A 160 -10.17 4.83 8.01
C TYR A 160 -11.47 5.21 7.29
N LEU A 161 -11.69 4.64 6.11
CA LEU A 161 -12.81 4.93 5.22
C LEU A 161 -13.70 3.69 5.11
N PRO A 162 -14.83 3.63 5.84
CA PRO A 162 -15.77 2.51 5.75
C PRO A 162 -16.42 2.43 4.37
N ASP A 163 -16.46 1.22 3.80
CA ASP A 163 -17.13 0.89 2.54
C ASP A 163 -16.89 1.88 1.38
N PHE A 164 -15.64 2.35 1.26
CA PHE A 164 -15.28 3.53 0.47
C PHE A 164 -15.63 3.44 -1.01
N TYR A 165 -15.54 2.25 -1.60
CA TYR A 165 -15.84 1.99 -3.01
C TYR A 165 -17.18 1.29 -3.23
N GLY A 166 -17.96 1.03 -2.16
CA GLY A 166 -19.13 0.15 -2.21
C GLY A 166 -18.79 -1.28 -2.66
N PRO A 167 -19.74 -2.00 -3.29
CA PRO A 167 -19.52 -3.35 -3.80
C PRO A 167 -18.43 -3.40 -4.89
N MET A 168 -17.41 -4.24 -4.69
CA MET A 168 -16.31 -4.43 -5.63
C MET A 168 -16.21 -5.89 -6.07
N SER A 169 -17.08 -6.35 -6.98
CA SER A 169 -17.05 -7.73 -7.48
C SER A 169 -15.80 -8.00 -8.33
N ASP A 170 -14.71 -8.37 -7.66
CA ASP A 170 -13.42 -8.73 -8.24
C ASP A 170 -12.71 -9.81 -7.42
N ALA A 171 -11.71 -10.47 -8.00
CA ALA A 171 -11.08 -11.65 -7.40
C ALA A 171 -10.32 -11.35 -6.09
N ILE A 172 -9.96 -10.09 -5.85
CA ILE A 172 -9.18 -9.69 -4.68
C ILE A 172 -10.12 -9.25 -3.55
N ASN A 173 -11.15 -8.49 -3.86
CA ASN A 173 -12.04 -7.85 -2.88
C ASN A 173 -13.26 -8.71 -2.53
N GLY A 174 -13.72 -9.55 -3.45
CA GLY A 174 -14.97 -10.31 -3.29
C GLY A 174 -16.18 -9.39 -3.07
N ASP A 175 -17.24 -9.89 -2.45
CA ASP A 175 -18.48 -9.12 -2.21
C ASP A 175 -18.52 -8.43 -0.82
N ALA A 176 -17.37 -8.33 -0.14
CA ALA A 176 -17.29 -7.71 1.18
C ALA A 176 -17.27 -6.17 1.08
N ALA A 177 -17.69 -5.50 2.15
CA ALA A 177 -17.57 -4.05 2.27
C ALA A 177 -16.11 -3.60 2.00
N SER A 178 -15.99 -2.53 1.23
CA SER A 178 -14.72 -2.07 0.66
C SER A 178 -14.00 -1.08 1.57
N ASP A 179 -13.81 -1.45 2.84
CA ASP A 179 -13.10 -0.57 3.77
C ASP A 179 -11.67 -0.32 3.29
N ARG A 180 -11.23 0.92 3.52
CA ARG A 180 -9.97 1.44 3.06
C ARG A 180 -9.26 2.20 4.17
N LEU A 181 -7.98 1.91 4.35
CA LEU A 181 -7.10 2.76 5.13
C LEU A 181 -6.36 3.70 4.17
N LEU A 182 -6.67 4.98 4.24
CA LEU A 182 -5.96 6.03 3.52
C LEU A 182 -4.58 6.22 4.15
N VAL A 183 -3.54 6.17 3.33
CA VAL A 183 -2.17 6.47 3.72
C VAL A 183 -1.62 7.65 2.94
N ARG A 184 -0.70 8.37 3.57
CA ARG A 184 0.12 9.40 2.96
C ARG A 184 1.59 9.04 3.04
N TRP A 185 2.28 9.19 1.92
CA TRP A 185 3.69 8.88 1.77
C TRP A 185 4.46 10.16 1.51
N ARG A 186 5.01 10.73 2.58
CA ARG A 186 5.79 11.97 2.55
C ARG A 186 7.20 11.66 2.07
N LEU A 187 7.47 12.01 0.83
CA LEU A 187 8.59 11.45 0.07
C LEU A 187 9.97 11.86 0.60
N ARG A 188 10.02 12.92 1.39
CA ARG A 188 11.26 13.48 1.97
C ARG A 188 11.47 13.11 3.43
N ASP A 189 10.52 12.44 4.07
CA ASP A 189 10.65 12.06 5.48
C ASP A 189 11.79 11.05 5.65
N SER A 190 12.58 11.19 6.72
CA SER A 190 13.76 10.35 6.95
C SER A 190 13.42 8.86 7.02
N ALA A 191 12.26 8.50 7.59
CA ALA A 191 11.79 7.11 7.63
C ALA A 191 11.55 6.53 6.23
N VAL A 192 11.01 7.34 5.30
CA VAL A 192 10.80 6.95 3.90
C VAL A 192 12.14 6.78 3.17
N VAL A 193 13.09 7.69 3.41
CA VAL A 193 14.44 7.59 2.85
C VAL A 193 15.12 6.30 3.32
N LEU A 194 15.11 6.01 4.62
CA LEU A 194 15.69 4.79 5.20
C LEU A 194 15.00 3.53 4.67
N ALA A 195 13.66 3.53 4.60
CA ALA A 195 12.89 2.41 4.05
C ALA A 195 13.23 2.14 2.57
N GLY A 196 13.44 3.21 1.78
CA GLY A 196 13.86 3.14 0.38
C GLY A 196 15.23 2.49 0.18
N LEU A 197 16.12 2.59 1.17
CA LEU A 197 17.43 1.91 1.20
C LEU A 197 17.35 0.47 1.73
N GLY A 198 16.14 -0.02 2.02
CA GLY A 198 15.89 -1.37 2.55
C GLY A 198 15.70 -1.43 4.06
N GLY A 199 15.95 -0.34 4.79
CA GLY A 199 15.91 -0.25 6.26
C GLY A 199 14.53 0.01 6.85
N GLY A 200 13.47 -0.58 6.30
CA GLY A 200 12.12 -0.47 6.87
C GLY A 200 12.06 -1.15 8.24
N VAL A 201 11.65 -0.42 9.28
CA VAL A 201 11.53 -0.92 10.65
C VAL A 201 10.05 -1.20 10.94
N GLY A 202 9.72 -2.46 11.19
CA GLY A 202 8.38 -2.85 11.65
C GLY A 202 8.27 -2.71 13.16
N ALA A 203 7.05 -2.61 13.66
CA ALA A 203 6.81 -2.88 15.07
C ALA A 203 6.92 -4.38 15.33
N VAL A 204 7.19 -4.76 16.58
CA VAL A 204 7.19 -6.15 17.03
C VAL A 204 6.09 -6.27 18.07
N ALA A 205 5.03 -6.99 17.75
CA ALA A 205 3.86 -7.08 18.63
C ALA A 205 4.22 -7.67 20.00
N GLU A 206 5.14 -8.65 20.04
CA GLU A 206 5.63 -9.27 21.29
C GLU A 206 6.32 -8.26 22.20
N ASP A 207 7.16 -7.37 21.63
CA ASP A 207 7.85 -6.32 22.39
C ASP A 207 6.85 -5.31 22.96
N GLU A 208 5.83 -4.94 22.17
CA GLU A 208 4.77 -4.04 22.63
C GLU A 208 3.93 -4.68 23.75
N ILE A 209 3.61 -5.98 23.65
CA ILE A 209 2.92 -6.73 24.73
C ILE A 209 3.79 -6.77 25.99
N ALA A 210 5.08 -7.07 25.86
CA ALA A 210 6.01 -7.08 26.98
C ALA A 210 6.14 -5.69 27.63
N ALA A 211 5.97 -4.62 26.85
CA ALA A 211 5.91 -3.23 27.32
C ALA A 211 4.53 -2.80 27.86
N GLY A 212 3.55 -3.70 27.90
CA GLY A 212 2.22 -3.45 28.49
C GLY A 212 1.15 -2.98 27.50
N ALA A 213 1.33 -3.20 26.19
CA ALA A 213 0.29 -2.91 25.20
C ALA A 213 -0.99 -3.70 25.48
N THR A 214 -2.13 -3.05 25.23
CA THR A 214 -3.46 -3.65 25.38
C THR A 214 -3.86 -4.32 24.07
N VAL A 215 -4.38 -5.55 24.14
CA VAL A 215 -5.00 -6.20 22.97
C VAL A 215 -6.40 -5.62 22.78
N ALA A 216 -6.57 -4.78 21.76
CA ALA A 216 -7.84 -4.19 21.38
C ALA A 216 -8.66 -5.11 20.47
N LEU A 217 -7.99 -5.94 19.68
CA LEU A 217 -8.62 -7.01 18.92
C LEU A 217 -7.67 -8.20 18.81
N GLY A 218 -8.07 -9.34 19.35
CA GLY A 218 -7.31 -10.59 19.32
C GLY A 218 -7.87 -11.62 18.32
N ILE A 219 -7.23 -12.78 18.29
CA ILE A 219 -7.62 -13.95 17.49
C ILE A 219 -8.03 -15.07 18.47
N ALA A 220 -9.24 -15.61 18.32
CA ALA A 220 -9.71 -16.78 19.07
C ALA A 220 -9.14 -18.09 18.53
N GLU A 221 -9.33 -19.18 19.27
CA GLU A 221 -8.95 -20.54 18.84
C GLU A 221 -9.64 -20.97 17.54
N ASP A 222 -10.85 -20.46 17.26
CA ASP A 222 -11.59 -20.71 16.00
C ASP A 222 -11.07 -19.86 14.82
N GLY A 223 -10.03 -19.04 15.03
CA GLY A 223 -9.51 -18.08 14.05
C GLY A 223 -10.37 -16.82 13.88
N GLY A 224 -11.39 -16.64 14.73
CA GLY A 224 -12.28 -15.49 14.75
C GLY A 224 -11.72 -14.26 15.47
N PRO A 225 -12.23 -13.06 15.16
CA PRO A 225 -11.90 -11.86 15.92
C PRO A 225 -12.49 -11.90 17.33
N VAL A 226 -11.70 -11.51 18.34
CA VAL A 226 -12.14 -11.33 19.72
C VAL A 226 -11.91 -9.88 20.17
N PRO A 227 -12.97 -9.08 20.35
CA PRO A 227 -12.84 -7.71 20.85
C PRO A 227 -12.20 -7.67 22.24
N GLY A 228 -11.28 -6.73 22.44
CA GLY A 228 -10.64 -6.46 23.72
C GLY A 228 -10.94 -5.04 24.21
N ARG A 229 -10.03 -4.46 25.00
CA ARG A 229 -10.20 -3.09 25.52
C ARG A 229 -9.63 -2.05 24.56
N LEU A 230 -10.27 -0.89 24.48
CA LEU A 230 -9.87 0.22 23.61
C LEU A 230 -9.30 1.42 24.39
N ASP A 231 -8.96 1.24 25.66
CA ASP A 231 -8.49 2.27 26.59
C ASP A 231 -6.97 2.24 26.84
N GLY A 232 -6.25 1.37 26.13
CA GLY A 232 -4.81 1.24 26.28
C GLY A 232 -4.03 2.34 25.57
N ALA A 233 -3.01 2.89 26.24
CA ALA A 233 -2.09 3.88 25.68
C ALA A 233 -1.32 3.37 24.44
N VAL A 234 -1.05 2.07 24.40
CA VAL A 234 -0.64 1.36 23.18
C VAL A 234 -1.61 0.21 23.01
N SER A 235 -2.20 0.09 21.82
CA SER A 235 -3.21 -0.91 21.50
C SER A 235 -2.82 -1.73 20.28
N LEU A 236 -3.04 -3.04 20.35
CA LEU A 236 -2.79 -3.99 19.27
C LEU A 236 -4.11 -4.47 18.65
N VAL A 237 -4.18 -4.43 17.32
CA VAL A 237 -5.35 -4.88 16.55
C VAL A 237 -4.93 -5.94 15.55
N ALA A 238 -5.32 -7.18 15.79
CA ALA A 238 -5.06 -8.29 14.88
C ALA A 238 -5.83 -8.16 13.56
N VAL A 239 -5.28 -8.74 12.50
CA VAL A 239 -5.98 -9.05 11.25
C VAL A 239 -5.76 -10.52 10.90
N PRO A 240 -6.65 -11.15 10.10
CA PRO A 240 -6.43 -12.52 9.66
C PRO A 240 -5.18 -12.61 8.76
N SER A 241 -4.49 -13.74 8.83
CA SER A 241 -3.27 -13.98 8.04
C SER A 241 -3.53 -13.99 6.53
N ASP A 242 -4.71 -14.47 6.10
CA ASP A 242 -5.12 -14.56 4.70
C ASP A 242 -6.62 -14.26 4.53
N ILE A 243 -6.97 -12.97 4.50
CA ILE A 243 -8.35 -12.54 4.26
C ILE A 243 -8.87 -12.95 2.88
N GLU A 244 -8.01 -13.07 1.87
CA GLU A 244 -8.42 -13.37 0.49
C GLU A 244 -8.94 -14.80 0.40
N THR A 245 -8.24 -15.75 1.02
CA THR A 245 -8.72 -17.12 1.14
C THR A 245 -10.00 -17.18 1.95
N LEU A 246 -10.08 -16.51 3.12
CA LEU A 246 -11.28 -16.49 3.96
C LEU A 246 -12.53 -15.95 3.24
N ARG A 247 -12.39 -14.98 2.34
CA ARG A 247 -13.51 -14.47 1.53
C ARG A 247 -14.18 -15.55 0.69
N THR A 248 -13.44 -16.58 0.30
CA THR A 248 -13.94 -17.69 -0.52
C THR A 248 -14.33 -18.90 0.31
N THR A 249 -13.52 -19.26 1.32
CA THR A 249 -13.70 -20.51 2.08
C THR A 249 -14.60 -20.35 3.31
N ALA A 250 -14.65 -19.15 3.90
CA ALA A 250 -15.44 -18.86 5.09
C ALA A 250 -15.97 -17.40 5.08
N PRO A 251 -16.91 -17.05 4.18
CA PRO A 251 -17.37 -15.68 3.98
C PRO A 251 -17.93 -15.00 5.24
N ASP A 252 -18.61 -15.76 6.10
CA ASP A 252 -19.13 -15.26 7.38
C ASP A 252 -18.00 -14.85 8.33
N LEU A 253 -16.91 -15.63 8.39
CA LEU A 253 -15.72 -15.30 9.18
C LEU A 253 -15.02 -14.06 8.61
N ALA A 254 -14.89 -13.95 7.29
CA ALA A 254 -14.35 -12.74 6.63
C ALA A 254 -15.18 -11.49 6.97
N ARG A 255 -16.52 -11.60 7.00
CA ARG A 255 -17.42 -10.52 7.40
C ARG A 255 -17.24 -10.13 8.86
N ARG A 256 -17.12 -11.10 9.78
CA ARG A 256 -16.83 -10.82 11.20
C ARG A 256 -15.53 -10.03 11.35
N TRP A 257 -14.47 -10.46 10.66
CA TRP A 257 -13.17 -9.76 10.66
C TRP A 257 -13.29 -8.32 10.15
N ARG A 258 -14.03 -8.09 9.06
CA ARG A 258 -14.26 -6.75 8.51
C ARG A 258 -14.90 -5.82 9.52
N ILE A 259 -15.96 -6.26 10.19
CA ILE A 259 -16.67 -5.45 11.18
C ILE A 259 -15.76 -5.19 12.40
N ALA A 260 -15.13 -6.24 12.94
CA ALA A 260 -14.33 -6.12 14.15
C ALA A 260 -13.10 -5.22 13.97
N VAL A 261 -12.42 -5.29 12.82
CA VAL A 261 -11.26 -4.41 12.53
C VAL A 261 -11.71 -2.97 12.31
N ARG A 262 -12.85 -2.75 11.64
CA ARG A 262 -13.46 -1.42 11.51
C ARG A 262 -13.73 -0.82 12.88
N ASP A 263 -14.44 -1.54 13.73
CA ASP A 263 -14.86 -1.06 15.04
C ASP A 263 -13.65 -0.79 15.95
N ALA A 264 -12.65 -1.68 15.96
CA ALA A 264 -11.44 -1.49 16.75
C ALA A 264 -10.61 -0.28 16.29
N LEU A 265 -10.31 -0.16 14.99
CA LEU A 265 -9.46 0.93 14.49
C LEU A 265 -10.17 2.28 14.56
N THR A 266 -11.46 2.34 14.23
CA THR A 266 -12.23 3.59 14.32
C THR A 266 -12.51 4.00 15.76
N GLY A 267 -12.76 3.03 16.66
CA GLY A 267 -12.93 3.28 18.09
C GLY A 267 -11.67 3.85 18.73
N LEU A 268 -10.50 3.26 18.46
CA LEU A 268 -9.21 3.78 18.93
C LEU A 268 -8.92 5.18 18.35
N ALA A 269 -9.20 5.40 17.06
CA ALA A 269 -9.00 6.69 16.43
C ALA A 269 -9.91 7.79 17.01
N ALA A 270 -11.16 7.46 17.34
CA ALA A 270 -12.07 8.38 18.04
C ALA A 270 -11.57 8.74 19.44
N GLY A 271 -10.84 7.84 20.10
CA GLY A 271 -10.12 8.08 21.35
C GLY A 271 -8.81 8.87 21.21
N GLY A 272 -8.44 9.29 19.99
CA GLY A 272 -7.21 10.05 19.70
C GLY A 272 -6.00 9.18 19.30
N GLY A 273 -6.18 7.86 19.24
CA GLY A 273 -5.15 6.91 18.84
C GLY A 273 -4.78 7.05 17.35
N ARG A 274 -3.51 6.81 17.04
CA ARG A 274 -2.96 6.83 15.69
C ARG A 274 -2.25 5.53 15.39
N ILE A 275 -2.53 4.96 14.22
CA ILE A 275 -1.84 3.77 13.74
C ILE A 275 -0.40 4.16 13.40
N ASP A 276 0.56 3.61 14.15
CA ASP A 276 1.98 3.98 14.04
C ASP A 276 2.83 2.88 13.40
N GLY A 277 2.33 1.64 13.35
CA GLY A 277 3.09 0.53 12.78
C GLY A 277 2.23 -0.68 12.44
N PHE A 278 2.89 -1.64 11.80
CA PHE A 278 2.36 -2.97 11.56
C PHE A 278 3.44 -4.01 11.85
N ASP A 279 3.05 -5.04 12.58
CA ASP A 279 3.89 -6.19 12.89
C ASP A 279 3.70 -7.29 11.83
N ARG A 280 4.76 -8.07 11.60
CA ARG A 280 4.77 -9.10 10.56
C ARG A 280 3.82 -10.26 10.83
N ALA A 281 3.46 -10.52 12.09
CA ALA A 281 2.49 -11.54 12.48
C ALA A 281 1.03 -11.08 12.30
N GLY A 282 0.79 -9.85 11.84
CA GLY A 282 -0.55 -9.39 11.47
C GLY A 282 -1.21 -8.47 12.50
N TRP A 283 -0.43 -7.60 13.15
CA TRP A 283 -0.96 -6.66 14.15
C TRP A 283 -0.72 -5.21 13.74
N TYR A 284 -1.77 -4.40 13.75
CA TYR A 284 -1.60 -2.96 13.81
C TYR A 284 -1.21 -2.54 15.22
N VAL A 285 -0.34 -1.54 15.31
CA VAL A 285 0.01 -0.86 16.56
C VAL A 285 -0.58 0.54 16.53
N VAL A 286 -1.38 0.86 17.55
CA VAL A 286 -2.09 2.14 17.70
C VAL A 286 -1.63 2.83 19.00
N ARG A 287 -1.29 4.11 18.93
CA ARG A 287 -0.75 4.92 20.05
C ARG A 287 -1.46 6.26 20.19
#